data_AF-A0AAD6RK57-F1
#
_entry.id   AF-A0AAD6RK57-F1
#
_cell.length_a   1.000
_cell.length_b   1.000
_cell.length_c   1.000
_cell.angle_alpha   90.00
_cell.angle_beta   90.00
_cell.angle_gamma   90.00
#
_symmetry.space_group_name_H-M   'P 1'
#
loop_
_entity.id
_entity.type
_entity.pdbx_description
1 polymer ?
#
loop_
_entity_poly.entity_id
_entity_poly.type
_entity_poly.pdbx_seq_one_letter_code
_entity_poly.pdbx_strand_id
1 'polypeptide(L)'
;MWRLKIAEGGNDPHIYSTNNFLGRQIWEFDPDAGTLEERAEVEEARQNFWRNRNEVKPSSDLLWKFQFLREKKFKQRIPQVKIEDGEEISYEKATSALRRSVHLFSALQASDGHWCAENSGPMFYFPPLVFSLYITGHLNAIFSAEHKKEILRYIYCHQNEDGGWGLHIEGHSTMFCTVLNYICMRMLGEGRDGGKDKACERARKWILDHGSAIAISSWGKTWLAILGVYEWAGCNPMPPEFWFLPSTSPIHPGNLLGYCRLTYLPMAYLYGKKFVGPITPLILQIREEIYNEPYEKLNWRRVRHLCAKEDNYYPHTSIQILFWDAIYTFGEPLLTRYWPFNKLREKALNITMDHIHYEDESSRYITIGCVEKVTHLQSKGEKRKPVQ
;
A
#
# COMPACT_ATOMS: atom_id res chain seq x y z
N MET A 1 24.99 1.63 -3.08
CA MET A 1 24.25 2.81 -2.59
C MET A 1 23.03 3.04 -3.47
N TRP A 2 21.92 3.50 -2.89
CA TRP A 2 20.74 3.90 -3.66
C TRP A 2 20.97 5.26 -4.33
N ARG A 3 20.56 5.40 -5.58
CA ARG A 3 20.65 6.64 -6.36
C ARG A 3 19.31 6.97 -6.99
N LEU A 4 18.94 8.25 -6.97
CA LEU A 4 17.77 8.75 -7.65
C LEU A 4 18.12 9.11 -9.10
N LYS A 5 17.41 8.51 -10.03
CA LYS A 5 17.45 8.82 -11.47
C LYS A 5 16.24 9.64 -11.88
N ILE A 6 16.47 10.60 -12.76
CA ILE A 6 15.50 11.62 -13.18
C ILE A 6 15.24 11.50 -14.68
N ALA A 7 13.97 11.54 -15.06
CA ALA A 7 13.52 11.55 -16.46
C ALA A 7 14.06 10.38 -17.33
N GLU A 8 14.47 9.27 -16.69
CA GLU A 8 14.94 8.08 -17.39
C GLU A 8 13.76 7.17 -17.70
N GLY A 9 13.57 6.85 -18.98
CA GLY A 9 12.48 5.97 -19.44
C GLY A 9 12.78 4.49 -19.33
N GLY A 10 14.06 4.12 -19.16
CA GLY A 10 14.55 2.79 -19.49
C GLY A 10 14.47 2.50 -21.00
N ASN A 11 15.18 1.46 -21.46
CA ASN A 11 15.08 0.97 -22.83
C ASN A 11 13.95 -0.08 -22.99
N ASP A 12 12.85 0.06 -22.25
CA ASP A 12 11.76 -0.90 -22.25
C ASP A 12 10.63 -0.44 -23.19
N PRO A 13 10.31 -1.20 -24.25
CA PRO A 13 9.24 -0.84 -25.19
C PRO A 13 7.85 -0.79 -24.53
N HIS A 14 7.67 -1.36 -23.34
CA HIS A 14 6.43 -1.32 -22.58
C HIS A 14 6.34 -0.10 -21.65
N ILE A 15 7.41 0.68 -21.54
CA ILE A 15 7.46 1.89 -20.73
C ILE A 15 7.55 3.08 -21.68
N TYR A 16 6.43 3.79 -21.89
CA TYR A 16 6.39 4.97 -22.76
C TYR A 16 5.74 6.17 -22.06
N SER A 17 6.13 7.37 -22.48
CA SER A 17 5.55 8.62 -22.00
C SER A 17 5.30 9.60 -23.14
N THR A 18 4.28 10.44 -23.01
CA THR A 18 3.98 11.53 -23.96
C THR A 18 4.81 12.78 -23.72
N ASN A 19 5.59 12.83 -22.63
CA ASN A 19 6.39 13.99 -22.23
C ASN A 19 7.87 13.65 -22.05
N ASN A 20 8.40 12.61 -22.72
CA ASN A 20 9.80 12.17 -22.55
C ASN A 20 10.20 11.90 -21.10
N PHE A 21 9.27 11.35 -20.30
CA PHE A 21 9.47 10.96 -18.90
C PHE A 21 9.78 12.11 -17.93
N LEU A 22 9.59 13.38 -18.33
CA LEU A 22 9.75 14.53 -17.44
C LEU A 22 8.88 14.38 -16.18
N GLY A 23 9.47 14.64 -15.01
CA GLY A 23 8.85 14.47 -13.69
C GLY A 23 8.99 13.06 -13.10
N ARG A 24 9.56 12.10 -13.85
CA ARG A 24 9.74 10.74 -13.34
C ARG A 24 10.98 10.63 -12.48
N GLN A 25 10.84 9.97 -11.33
CA GLN A 25 11.92 9.67 -10.40
C GLN A 25 11.96 8.15 -10.12
N ILE A 26 13.14 7.54 -10.19
CA ILE A 26 13.35 6.11 -9.93
C ILE A 26 14.55 5.94 -9.01
N TRP A 27 14.38 5.19 -7.92
CA TRP A 27 15.49 4.77 -7.08
C TRP A 27 16.10 3.48 -7.63
N GLU A 28 17.40 3.49 -7.91
CA GLU A 28 18.16 2.30 -8.31
C GLU A 28 19.30 2.02 -7.33
N PHE A 29 19.55 0.75 -7.07
CA PHE A 29 20.68 0.33 -6.25
C PHE A 29 21.89 0.02 -7.13
N ASP A 30 23.01 0.67 -6.82
CA ASP A 30 24.30 0.42 -7.46
C ASP A 30 25.33 0.02 -6.37
N PRO A 31 25.87 -1.21 -6.36
CA PRO A 31 26.82 -1.67 -5.34
C PRO A 31 28.14 -0.90 -5.34
N ASP A 32 28.52 -0.29 -6.47
CA ASP A 32 29.78 0.42 -6.68
C ASP A 32 29.62 1.95 -6.56
N ALA A 33 28.38 2.44 -6.54
CA ALA A 33 28.09 3.85 -6.34
C ALA A 33 28.58 4.41 -4.99
N GLY A 34 29.24 5.56 -5.09
CA GLY A 34 29.60 6.45 -3.99
C GLY A 34 30.87 6.07 -3.23
N THR A 35 31.55 7.08 -2.66
CA THR A 35 32.76 6.90 -1.85
C THR A 35 32.44 6.26 -0.50
N LEU A 36 33.47 5.85 0.24
CA LEU A 36 33.30 5.29 1.58
C LEU A 36 32.63 6.30 2.53
N GLU A 37 33.01 7.57 2.43
CA GLU A 37 32.45 8.66 3.21
C GLU A 37 30.97 8.90 2.87
N GLU A 38 30.61 8.87 1.59
CA GLU A 38 29.22 9.05 1.16
C GLU A 38 28.33 7.90 1.62
N ARG A 39 28.84 6.66 1.56
CA ARG A 39 28.13 5.48 2.07
C ARG A 39 27.97 5.55 3.59
N ALA A 40 28.98 6.04 4.30
CA ALA A 40 28.93 6.24 5.74
C ALA A 40 27.91 7.32 6.14
N GLU A 41 27.84 8.44 5.40
CA GLU A 41 26.85 9.50 5.62
C GLU A 41 25.40 8.99 5.46
N VAL A 42 25.15 8.15 4.45
CA VAL A 42 23.84 7.51 4.26
C VAL A 42 23.48 6.58 5.41
N GLU A 43 24.44 5.81 5.91
CA GLU A 43 24.20 4.90 7.03
C GLU A 43 24.01 5.64 8.35
N GLU A 44 24.75 6.73 8.58
CA GLU A 44 24.55 7.62 9.71
C GLU A 44 23.13 8.23 9.68
N ALA A 45 22.67 8.71 8.52
CA ALA A 45 21.32 9.25 8.38
C ALA A 45 20.24 8.20 8.71
N ARG A 46 20.43 6.94 8.29
CA ARG A 46 19.53 5.82 8.62
C ARG A 46 19.53 5.51 10.12
N GLN A 47 20.69 5.45 10.76
CA GLN A 47 20.81 5.22 12.19
C GLN A 47 20.21 6.38 12.98
N ASN A 48 20.41 7.61 12.53
CA ASN A 48 19.80 8.79 13.13
C ASN A 48 18.27 8.72 13.06
N PHE A 49 17.70 8.42 11.89
CA PHE A 49 16.26 8.23 11.77
C PHE A 49 15.76 7.11 12.69
N TRP A 50 16.45 5.96 12.70
CA TRP A 50 16.09 4.84 13.58
C TRP A 50 16.02 5.22 15.07
N ARG A 51 17.01 5.98 15.56
CA ARG A 51 17.06 6.42 16.96
C ARG A 51 15.93 7.39 17.31
N ASN A 52 15.53 8.26 16.38
CA ASN A 52 14.54 9.32 16.61
C ASN A 52 13.15 9.02 16.05
N ARG A 53 12.91 7.83 15.50
CA ARG A 53 11.68 7.47 14.76
C ARG A 53 10.37 7.63 15.56
N ASN A 54 10.45 7.54 16.89
CA ASN A 54 9.29 7.72 17.78
C ASN A 54 9.00 9.20 18.08
N GLU A 55 9.99 10.07 17.90
CA GLU A 55 9.87 11.53 18.09
C GLU A 55 9.54 12.25 16.78
N VAL A 56 10.16 11.80 15.68
CA VAL A 56 9.97 12.34 14.32
C VAL A 56 9.68 11.20 13.37
N LYS A 57 8.39 11.07 13.00
CA LYS A 57 7.90 9.96 12.18
C LYS A 57 8.11 10.17 10.67
N PRO A 58 7.89 11.37 10.10
CA PRO A 58 8.13 11.58 8.67
C PRO A 58 9.63 11.60 8.34
N SER A 59 10.00 11.06 7.17
CA SER A 59 11.38 11.15 6.69
C SER A 59 11.68 12.57 6.18
N SER A 60 12.94 12.99 6.37
CA SER A 60 13.43 14.29 5.90
C SER A 60 14.03 14.22 4.49
N ASP A 61 13.82 13.13 3.74
CA ASP A 61 14.23 13.02 2.33
C ASP A 61 15.75 13.19 2.12
N LEU A 62 16.54 12.84 3.15
CA LEU A 62 17.97 13.18 3.24
C LEU A 62 18.81 12.56 2.13
N LEU A 63 18.54 11.31 1.76
CA LEU A 63 19.34 10.57 0.77
C LEU A 63 19.31 11.27 -0.59
N TRP A 64 18.14 11.73 -1.04
CA TRP A 64 17.99 12.49 -2.28
C TRP A 64 18.65 13.87 -2.15
N LYS A 65 18.45 14.56 -1.02
CA LYS A 65 19.07 15.88 -0.76
C LYS A 65 20.59 15.79 -0.81
N PHE A 66 21.20 14.77 -0.19
CA PHE A 66 22.66 14.56 -0.25
C PHE A 66 23.14 14.43 -1.69
N GLN A 67 22.47 13.61 -2.50
CA GLN A 67 22.82 13.44 -3.91
C GLN A 67 22.75 14.77 -4.68
N PHE A 68 21.62 15.47 -4.63
CA PHE A 68 21.40 16.68 -5.44
C PHE A 68 22.31 17.85 -5.03
N LEU A 69 22.47 18.05 -3.73
CA LEU A 69 23.33 19.12 -3.23
C LEU A 69 24.79 18.87 -3.59
N ARG A 70 25.23 17.60 -3.57
CA ARG A 70 26.60 17.22 -3.92
C ARG A 70 26.87 17.34 -5.41
N GLU A 71 25.98 16.84 -6.27
CA GLU A 71 26.08 16.96 -7.74
C GLU A 71 26.20 18.44 -8.17
N LYS A 72 25.48 19.34 -7.48
CA LYS A 72 25.55 20.79 -7.73
C LYS A 72 26.65 21.52 -6.96
N LYS A 73 27.48 20.81 -6.19
CA LYS A 73 28.52 21.37 -5.30
C LYS A 73 27.97 22.51 -4.43
N PHE A 74 26.72 22.36 -3.98
CA PHE A 74 26.00 23.39 -3.25
C PHE A 74 26.65 23.66 -1.89
N LYS A 75 26.71 24.94 -1.52
CA LYS A 75 27.10 25.39 -0.19
C LYS A 75 26.10 26.42 0.28
N GLN A 76 25.47 26.20 1.43
CA GLN A 76 24.57 27.18 2.02
C GLN A 76 25.38 28.37 2.53
N ARG A 77 25.37 29.47 1.77
CA ARG A 77 26.12 30.71 2.12
C ARG A 77 25.29 31.68 2.95
N ILE A 78 23.98 31.51 2.99
CA ILE A 78 23.08 32.39 3.73
C ILE A 78 22.93 31.83 5.16
N PRO A 79 23.30 32.60 6.20
CA PRO A 79 23.26 32.14 7.58
C PRO A 79 21.84 31.82 8.02
N GLN A 80 21.70 30.84 8.91
CA GLN A 80 20.40 30.49 9.48
C GLN A 80 19.89 31.65 10.34
N VAL A 81 18.65 32.07 10.08
CA VAL A 81 17.95 33.02 10.94
C VAL A 81 17.52 32.30 12.20
N LYS A 82 17.88 32.85 13.37
CA LYS A 82 17.38 32.41 14.68
C LYS A 82 16.41 33.47 15.21
N ILE A 83 15.29 33.01 15.74
CA ILE A 83 14.25 33.83 16.36
C ILE A 83 14.13 33.31 17.79
N GLU A 84 14.27 34.21 18.77
CA GLU A 84 14.14 33.86 20.18
C GLU A 84 12.66 33.88 20.62
N ASP A 85 12.34 33.16 21.69
CA ASP A 85 10.96 33.13 22.20
C ASP A 85 10.50 34.52 22.63
N GLY A 86 9.38 34.98 22.06
CA GLY A 86 8.84 36.32 22.31
C GLY A 86 9.47 37.44 21.46
N GLU A 87 10.43 37.14 20.60
CA GLU A 87 11.02 38.12 19.69
C GLU A 87 10.06 38.46 18.53
N GLU A 88 9.91 39.76 18.22
CA GLU A 88 9.14 40.21 17.06
C GLU A 88 9.87 39.92 15.74
N ILE A 89 9.16 39.34 14.77
CA ILE A 89 9.73 38.96 13.47
C ILE A 89 9.85 40.20 12.58
N SER A 90 11.06 40.74 12.46
CA SER A 90 11.35 41.85 11.54
C SER A 90 11.30 41.44 10.07
N TYR A 91 11.06 42.42 9.19
CA TYR A 91 11.05 42.24 7.75
C TYR A 91 12.39 41.70 7.22
N GLU A 92 13.51 42.14 7.80
CA GLU A 92 14.86 41.68 7.47
C GLU A 92 15.07 40.21 7.82
N LYS A 93 14.60 39.77 9.00
CA LYS A 93 14.66 38.36 9.41
C LYS A 93 13.82 37.48 8.48
N ALA A 94 12.59 37.88 8.21
CA ALA A 94 11.71 37.16 7.28
C ALA A 94 12.31 37.06 5.87
N THR A 95 12.81 38.18 5.34
CA THR A 95 13.45 38.24 4.01
C THR A 95 14.70 37.36 3.96
N SER A 96 15.52 37.36 5.02
CA SER A 96 16.73 36.54 5.09
C SER A 96 16.40 35.05 5.14
N ALA A 97 15.38 34.66 5.91
CA ALA A 97 14.89 33.28 5.98
C ALA A 97 14.35 32.83 4.61
N LEU A 98 13.54 33.66 3.94
CA LEU A 98 13.03 33.38 2.60
C LEU A 98 14.16 33.19 1.58
N ARG A 99 15.13 34.13 1.53
CA ARG A 99 16.28 34.02 0.62
C ARG A 99 17.08 32.75 0.85
N ARG A 100 17.30 32.37 2.11
CA ARG A 100 17.97 31.11 2.48
C ARG A 100 17.21 29.89 1.99
N SER A 101 15.89 29.86 2.19
CA SER A 101 15.02 28.77 1.76
C SER A 101 14.96 28.64 0.25
N VAL A 102 14.77 29.75 -0.47
CA VAL A 102 14.79 29.76 -1.95
C VAL A 102 16.14 29.27 -2.47
N HIS A 103 17.25 29.75 -1.91
CA HIS A 103 18.59 29.30 -2.32
C HIS A 103 18.77 27.79 -2.18
N LEU A 104 18.26 27.20 -1.08
CA LEU A 104 18.29 25.75 -0.87
C LEU A 104 17.33 25.01 -1.83
N PHE A 105 16.08 25.44 -1.94
CA PHE A 105 15.08 24.77 -2.78
C PHE A 105 15.44 24.82 -4.26
N SER A 106 16.02 25.91 -4.76
CA SER A 106 16.56 25.99 -6.13
C SER A 106 17.67 24.95 -6.36
N ALA A 107 18.51 24.70 -5.35
CA ALA A 107 19.52 23.65 -5.43
C ALA A 107 18.92 22.23 -5.38
N LEU A 108 17.69 22.06 -4.88
CA LEU A 108 17.00 20.77 -4.84
C LEU A 108 16.12 20.48 -6.07
N GLN A 109 15.98 21.42 -7.01
CA GLN A 109 15.24 21.18 -8.26
C GLN A 109 15.94 20.12 -9.12
N ALA A 110 15.21 19.16 -9.67
CA ALA A 110 15.73 18.15 -10.58
C ALA A 110 16.13 18.76 -11.94
N SER A 111 16.95 18.05 -12.71
CA SER A 111 17.49 18.54 -13.99
C SER A 111 16.43 18.77 -15.06
N ASP A 112 15.27 18.13 -14.93
CA ASP A 112 14.10 18.28 -15.79
C ASP A 112 13.08 19.32 -15.26
N GLY A 113 13.40 20.00 -14.16
CA GLY A 113 12.65 21.12 -13.60
C GLY A 113 11.65 20.77 -12.49
N HIS A 114 11.42 19.50 -12.17
CA HIS A 114 10.53 19.13 -11.06
C HIS A 114 11.24 19.16 -9.69
N TRP A 115 10.49 19.03 -8.60
CA TRP A 115 11.04 18.79 -7.27
C TRP A 115 10.69 17.37 -6.84
N CYS A 116 11.72 16.57 -6.60
CA CYS A 116 11.54 15.26 -6.02
C CYS A 116 11.03 15.40 -4.59
N ALA A 117 10.14 14.51 -4.18
CA ALA A 117 9.68 14.41 -2.81
C ALA A 117 9.21 12.98 -2.54
N GLU A 118 9.38 12.56 -1.29
CA GLU A 118 8.66 11.44 -0.76
C GLU A 118 7.16 11.78 -0.65
N ASN A 119 6.31 10.89 -1.20
CA ASN A 119 4.86 10.95 -1.03
C ASN A 119 4.38 9.65 -0.38
N SER A 120 4.74 9.49 0.89
CA SER A 120 4.47 8.30 1.71
C SER A 120 3.54 8.64 2.88
N GLY A 121 3.42 7.74 3.85
CA GLY A 121 2.59 7.93 5.03
C GLY A 121 1.67 6.73 5.29
N PRO A 122 0.78 6.36 4.35
CA PRO A 122 -0.11 5.23 4.54
C PRO A 122 0.63 3.89 4.64
N MET A 123 0.30 3.09 5.65
CA MET A 123 1.00 1.83 5.95
C MET A 123 0.40 0.59 5.25
N PHE A 124 -0.51 0.81 4.30
CA PHE A 124 -1.21 -0.25 3.56
C PHE A 124 -0.96 -0.19 2.04
N TYR A 125 0.05 0.56 1.59
CA TYR A 125 0.41 0.65 0.16
C TYR A 125 1.35 -0.46 -0.29
N PHE A 126 2.44 -0.69 0.45
CA PHE A 126 3.42 -1.73 0.11
C PHE A 126 2.94 -3.17 0.32
N PRO A 127 2.21 -3.51 1.42
CA PRO A 127 1.82 -4.90 1.65
C PRO A 127 1.00 -5.50 0.49
N PRO A 128 -0.04 -4.85 -0.05
CA PRO A 128 -0.74 -5.36 -1.23
C PRO A 128 0.17 -5.62 -2.44
N LEU A 129 1.16 -4.75 -2.70
CA LEU A 129 2.09 -4.94 -3.82
C LEU A 129 2.92 -6.21 -3.62
N VAL A 130 3.44 -6.43 -2.40
CA VAL A 130 4.16 -7.66 -2.04
C VAL A 130 3.25 -8.88 -2.21
N PHE A 131 1.98 -8.79 -1.81
CA PHE A 131 1.02 -9.88 -1.93
C PHE A 131 0.77 -10.25 -3.39
N SER A 132 0.49 -9.28 -4.25
CA SER A 132 0.25 -9.53 -5.67
C SER A 132 1.49 -10.10 -6.37
N LEU A 133 2.68 -9.61 -6.03
CA LEU A 133 3.94 -10.15 -6.57
C LEU A 133 4.25 -11.56 -6.05
N TYR A 134 3.87 -11.86 -4.81
CA TYR A 134 3.96 -13.20 -4.24
C TYR A 134 3.01 -14.18 -4.95
N ILE A 135 1.73 -13.81 -5.09
CA ILE A 135 0.70 -14.61 -5.76
C ILE A 135 1.08 -14.90 -7.21
N THR A 136 1.60 -13.91 -7.91
CA THR A 136 1.97 -14.04 -9.33
C THR A 136 3.35 -14.68 -9.55
N GLY A 137 4.12 -14.95 -8.49
CA GLY A 137 5.47 -15.54 -8.59
C GLY A 137 6.58 -14.58 -9.04
N HIS A 138 6.32 -13.27 -9.09
CA HIS A 138 7.28 -12.26 -9.57
C HIS A 138 8.04 -11.54 -8.45
N LEU A 139 7.80 -11.88 -7.17
CA LEU A 139 8.41 -11.18 -6.03
C LEU A 139 9.94 -11.07 -6.14
N ASN A 140 10.63 -12.16 -6.47
CA ASN A 140 12.10 -12.18 -6.61
C ASN A 140 12.59 -11.58 -7.93
N ALA A 141 11.74 -11.53 -8.95
CA ALA A 141 12.08 -10.92 -10.24
C ALA A 141 12.04 -9.39 -10.17
N ILE A 142 11.10 -8.84 -9.38
CA ILE A 142 10.91 -7.40 -9.22
C ILE A 142 11.71 -6.84 -8.05
N PHE A 143 11.75 -7.54 -6.90
CA PHE A 143 12.48 -7.08 -5.72
C PHE A 143 13.79 -7.84 -5.51
N SER A 144 14.89 -7.15 -5.78
CA SER A 144 16.23 -7.58 -5.36
C SER A 144 16.35 -7.65 -3.83
N ALA A 145 17.43 -8.29 -3.33
CA ALA A 145 17.71 -8.35 -1.89
C ALA A 145 17.73 -6.96 -1.24
N GLU A 146 18.27 -5.95 -1.93
CA GLU A 146 18.32 -4.58 -1.43
C GLU A 146 16.94 -3.93 -1.38
N HIS A 147 16.06 -4.16 -2.37
CA HIS A 147 14.67 -3.70 -2.30
C HIS A 147 13.97 -4.28 -1.06
N LYS A 148 14.08 -5.59 -0.84
CA LYS A 148 13.48 -6.25 0.32
C LYS A 148 14.01 -5.68 1.64
N LYS A 149 15.31 -5.42 1.72
CA LYS A 149 15.96 -4.78 2.88
C LYS A 149 15.41 -3.38 3.16
N GLU A 150 15.22 -2.54 2.13
CA GLU A 150 14.63 -1.21 2.30
C GLU A 150 13.15 -1.27 2.67
N ILE A 151 12.37 -2.18 2.09
CA ILE A 151 10.95 -2.37 2.43
C ILE A 151 10.83 -2.79 3.91
N LEU A 152 11.61 -3.79 4.33
CA LEU A 152 11.65 -4.23 5.72
C LEU A 152 12.10 -3.10 6.66
N ARG A 153 13.13 -2.33 6.27
CA ARG A 153 13.58 -1.16 7.06
C ARG A 153 12.46 -0.15 7.24
N TYR A 154 11.71 0.18 6.18
CA TYR A 154 10.57 1.08 6.28
C TYR A 154 9.49 0.54 7.24
N ILE A 155 9.18 -0.75 7.17
CA ILE A 155 8.22 -1.40 8.09
C ILE A 155 8.72 -1.31 9.54
N TYR A 156 10.01 -1.61 9.80
CA TYR A 156 10.59 -1.54 11.15
C TYR A 156 10.60 -0.13 11.71
N CYS A 157 10.92 0.87 10.87
CA CYS A 157 10.99 2.25 11.32
C CYS A 157 9.63 2.79 11.79
N HIS A 158 8.53 2.24 11.29
CA HIS A 158 7.19 2.74 11.58
C HIS A 158 6.35 1.78 12.44
N GLN A 159 6.97 0.74 13.01
CA GLN A 159 6.30 -0.09 14.01
C GLN A 159 6.16 0.72 15.31
N ASN A 160 4.93 0.83 15.81
CA ASN A 160 4.65 1.48 17.08
C ASN A 160 5.23 0.67 18.25
N GLU A 161 5.39 1.31 19.41
CA GLU A 161 5.98 0.69 20.60
C GLU A 161 5.16 -0.51 21.12
N ASP A 162 3.85 -0.52 20.87
CA ASP A 162 2.95 -1.64 21.18
C ASP A 162 3.10 -2.85 20.24
N GLY A 163 3.90 -2.73 19.17
CA GLY A 163 4.14 -3.78 18.19
C GLY A 163 3.25 -3.72 16.95
N GLY A 164 2.28 -2.81 16.88
CA GLY A 164 1.41 -2.66 15.74
C GLY A 164 1.82 -1.57 14.74
N TRP A 165 0.96 -1.33 13.75
CA TRP A 165 1.08 -0.23 12.79
C TRP A 165 -0.25 0.48 12.62
N GLY A 166 -0.20 1.81 12.54
CA GLY A 166 -1.38 2.61 12.26
C GLY A 166 -1.75 2.69 10.78
N LEU A 167 -2.89 3.30 10.49
CA LEU A 167 -3.35 3.53 9.11
C LEU A 167 -2.34 4.36 8.29
N HIS A 168 -1.61 5.23 8.97
CA HIS A 168 -0.48 6.00 8.47
C HIS A 168 0.64 6.01 9.54
N ILE A 169 1.85 6.45 9.17
CA ILE A 169 3.04 6.45 10.05
C ILE A 169 2.78 7.12 11.42
N GLU A 170 1.94 8.16 11.47
CA GLU A 170 1.59 8.88 12.70
C GLU A 170 0.46 8.25 13.53
N GLY A 171 -0.28 7.30 12.96
CA GLY A 171 -1.45 6.71 13.60
C GLY A 171 -1.13 5.71 14.71
N HIS A 172 -2.09 5.53 15.61
CA HIS A 172 -2.10 4.41 16.57
C HIS A 172 -2.31 3.09 15.83
N SER A 173 -1.92 1.98 16.45
CA SER A 173 -1.96 0.66 15.84
C SER A 173 -3.39 0.21 15.49
N THR A 174 -3.53 -0.38 14.30
CA THR A 174 -4.79 -0.84 13.70
C THR A 174 -4.70 -2.32 13.35
N MET A 175 -5.81 -3.07 13.41
CA MET A 175 -5.84 -4.47 12.98
C MET A 175 -5.52 -4.58 11.50
N PHE A 176 -6.06 -3.68 10.69
CA PHE A 176 -5.78 -3.60 9.26
C PHE A 176 -4.28 -3.53 8.97
N CYS A 177 -3.60 -2.45 9.37
CA CYS A 177 -2.20 -2.29 8.98
C CYS A 177 -1.26 -3.23 9.73
N THR A 178 -1.59 -3.65 10.96
CA THR A 178 -0.73 -4.61 11.68
C THR A 178 -0.72 -5.98 11.02
N VAL A 179 -1.90 -6.51 10.65
CA VAL A 179 -1.97 -7.79 9.94
C VAL A 179 -1.30 -7.70 8.57
N LEU A 180 -1.54 -6.62 7.82
CA LEU A 180 -0.95 -6.44 6.50
C LEU A 180 0.59 -6.39 6.56
N ASN A 181 1.15 -5.59 7.47
CA ASN A 181 2.61 -5.46 7.60
C ASN A 181 3.25 -6.72 8.19
N TYR A 182 2.58 -7.44 9.09
CA TYR A 182 3.02 -8.76 9.55
C TYR A 182 3.19 -9.74 8.38
N ILE A 183 2.14 -9.91 7.57
CA ILE A 183 2.17 -10.82 6.41
C ILE A 183 3.22 -10.35 5.39
N CYS A 184 3.36 -9.05 5.19
CA CYS A 184 4.37 -8.47 4.30
C CYS A 184 5.79 -8.90 4.74
N MET A 185 6.13 -8.75 6.02
CA MET A 185 7.42 -9.20 6.55
C MET A 185 7.63 -10.71 6.35
N ARG A 186 6.60 -11.52 6.63
CA ARG A 186 6.65 -12.99 6.42
C ARG A 186 6.93 -13.36 4.96
N MET A 187 6.29 -12.68 4.01
CA MET A 187 6.52 -12.90 2.57
C MET A 187 7.86 -12.39 2.06
N LEU A 188 8.45 -11.38 2.73
CA LEU A 188 9.78 -10.87 2.42
C LEU A 188 10.90 -11.72 3.02
N GLY A 189 10.57 -12.73 3.83
CA GLY A 189 11.49 -13.75 4.33
C GLY A 189 11.74 -13.72 5.84
N GLU A 190 11.12 -12.81 6.58
CA GLU A 190 11.24 -12.80 8.05
C GLU A 190 10.51 -13.98 8.67
N GLY A 191 11.10 -14.61 9.69
CA GLY A 191 10.47 -15.69 10.46
C GLY A 191 9.32 -15.22 11.34
N ARG A 192 8.52 -16.16 11.87
CA ARG A 192 7.39 -15.88 12.79
C ARG A 192 7.78 -15.00 13.98
N ASP A 193 8.94 -15.29 14.55
CA ASP A 193 9.51 -14.56 15.71
C ASP A 193 10.74 -13.74 15.29
N GLY A 194 10.83 -13.41 13.98
CA GLY A 194 11.95 -12.68 13.36
C GLY A 194 11.73 -11.17 13.28
N GLY A 195 12.51 -10.54 12.38
CA GLY A 195 12.54 -9.10 12.19
C GLY A 195 13.41 -8.35 13.20
N LYS A 196 13.76 -7.10 12.84
CA LYS A 196 14.51 -6.21 13.72
C LYS A 196 13.74 -5.97 15.02
N ASP A 197 14.42 -6.09 16.16
CA ASP A 197 13.82 -6.00 17.49
C ASP A 197 12.61 -6.93 17.70
N LYS A 198 12.60 -8.14 17.09
CA LYS A 198 11.49 -9.10 17.18
C LYS A 198 10.17 -8.52 16.65
N ALA A 199 10.24 -7.70 15.60
CA ALA A 199 9.08 -7.03 15.01
C ALA A 199 7.92 -7.99 14.71
N CYS A 200 8.18 -9.18 14.18
CA CYS A 200 7.14 -10.16 13.88
C CYS A 200 6.49 -10.74 15.15
N GLU A 201 7.27 -11.03 16.18
CA GLU A 201 6.75 -11.53 17.46
C GLU A 201 5.80 -10.51 18.10
N ARG A 202 6.22 -9.24 18.18
CA ARG A 202 5.40 -8.16 18.75
C ARG A 202 4.13 -7.91 17.95
N ALA A 203 4.25 -7.90 16.62
CA ALA A 203 3.11 -7.76 15.71
C ALA A 203 2.09 -8.89 15.93
N ARG A 204 2.57 -10.14 15.95
CA ARG A 204 1.70 -11.30 16.17
C ARG A 204 1.02 -11.23 17.53
N LYS A 205 1.77 -10.89 18.59
CA LYS A 205 1.20 -10.70 19.91
C LYS A 205 0.10 -9.62 19.89
N TRP A 206 0.37 -8.47 19.29
CA TRP A 206 -0.62 -7.40 19.16
C TRP A 206 -1.88 -7.89 18.43
N ILE A 207 -1.73 -8.58 17.29
CA ILE A 207 -2.87 -9.14 16.51
C ILE A 207 -3.72 -10.06 17.39
N LEU A 208 -3.10 -11.00 18.09
CA LEU A 208 -3.83 -12.00 18.89
C LEU A 208 -4.52 -11.37 20.10
N ASP A 209 -3.85 -10.43 20.78
CA ASP A 209 -4.39 -9.71 21.94
C ASP A 209 -5.60 -8.81 21.59
N HIS A 210 -5.67 -8.32 20.34
CA HIS A 210 -6.74 -7.41 19.86
C HIS A 210 -7.85 -8.12 19.09
N GLY A 211 -8.04 -9.43 19.33
CA GLY A 211 -9.14 -10.20 18.78
C GLY A 211 -8.83 -10.89 17.45
N SER A 212 -7.56 -10.93 17.03
CA SER A 212 -7.04 -11.62 15.85
C SER A 212 -7.52 -11.09 14.49
N ALA A 213 -6.99 -11.63 13.40
CA ALA A 213 -7.29 -11.17 12.05
C ALA A 213 -8.76 -11.36 11.62
N ILE A 214 -9.62 -12.05 12.40
CA ILE A 214 -11.07 -12.13 12.13
C ILE A 214 -11.76 -10.76 12.18
N ALA A 215 -11.21 -9.83 12.96
CA ALA A 215 -11.75 -8.48 13.16
C ALA A 215 -11.15 -7.45 12.21
N ILE A 216 -10.33 -7.86 11.23
CA ILE A 216 -9.71 -6.93 10.28
C ILE A 216 -10.79 -6.17 9.48
N SER A 217 -10.52 -4.90 9.13
CA SER A 217 -11.41 -4.07 8.31
C SER A 217 -11.76 -4.70 6.94
N SER A 218 -12.80 -4.17 6.27
CA SER A 218 -13.33 -4.75 5.02
C SER A 218 -12.29 -4.88 3.90
N TRP A 219 -11.42 -3.89 3.71
CA TRP A 219 -10.32 -3.96 2.74
C TRP A 219 -9.29 -5.01 3.12
N GLY A 220 -9.02 -5.15 4.42
CA GLY A 220 -8.20 -6.23 4.95
C GLY A 220 -8.77 -7.59 4.62
N LYS A 221 -10.06 -7.82 4.89
CA LYS A 221 -10.74 -9.09 4.55
C LYS A 221 -10.61 -9.43 3.08
N THR A 222 -10.76 -8.45 2.19
CA THR A 222 -10.58 -8.63 0.74
C THR A 222 -9.16 -9.09 0.41
N TRP A 223 -8.12 -8.41 0.92
CA TRP A 223 -6.74 -8.81 0.67
C TRP A 223 -6.37 -10.17 1.27
N LEU A 224 -6.84 -10.46 2.48
CA LEU A 224 -6.61 -11.75 3.11
C LEU A 224 -7.35 -12.89 2.38
N ALA A 225 -8.53 -12.62 1.82
CA ALA A 225 -9.26 -13.58 1.00
C ALA A 225 -8.58 -13.85 -0.34
N ILE A 226 -8.06 -12.80 -0.99
CA ILE A 226 -7.23 -12.91 -2.20
C ILE A 226 -5.97 -13.74 -1.91
N LEU A 227 -5.32 -13.56 -0.76
CA LEU A 227 -4.16 -14.34 -0.34
C LEU A 227 -4.48 -15.78 0.05
N GLY A 228 -5.74 -16.08 0.37
CA GLY A 228 -6.16 -17.37 0.90
C GLY A 228 -5.83 -17.55 2.39
N VAL A 229 -5.74 -16.49 3.18
CA VAL A 229 -5.65 -16.57 4.65
C VAL A 229 -6.94 -16.09 5.33
N TYR A 230 -8.03 -15.91 4.59
CA TYR A 230 -9.37 -15.57 5.08
C TYR A 230 -10.40 -16.08 4.06
N GLU A 231 -11.61 -16.48 4.48
CA GLU A 231 -12.61 -16.96 3.53
C GLU A 231 -13.50 -15.82 2.99
N TRP A 232 -13.77 -15.81 1.69
CA TRP A 232 -14.72 -14.87 1.07
C TRP A 232 -16.11 -14.87 1.73
N ALA A 233 -16.49 -15.98 2.36
CA ALA A 233 -17.73 -16.10 3.12
C ALA A 233 -17.80 -15.13 4.32
N GLY A 234 -16.66 -14.67 4.82
CA GLY A 234 -16.54 -13.69 5.88
C GLY A 234 -16.38 -12.24 5.40
N CYS A 235 -16.48 -11.98 4.10
CA CYS A 235 -16.51 -10.64 3.52
C CYS A 235 -17.96 -10.17 3.29
N ASN A 236 -18.20 -8.87 3.39
CA ASN A 236 -19.46 -8.31 2.88
C ASN A 236 -19.49 -8.36 1.35
N PRO A 237 -20.67 -8.52 0.74
CA PRO A 237 -20.78 -8.63 -0.72
C PRO A 237 -20.24 -7.40 -1.45
N MET A 238 -19.49 -7.64 -2.53
CA MET A 238 -19.07 -6.61 -3.50
C MET A 238 -19.55 -7.03 -4.90
N PRO A 239 -20.87 -6.96 -5.17
CA PRO A 239 -21.44 -7.50 -6.39
C PRO A 239 -20.97 -6.72 -7.62
N PRO A 240 -20.30 -7.35 -8.61
CA PRO A 240 -19.94 -6.68 -9.85
C PRO A 240 -21.19 -6.23 -10.65
N GLU A 241 -22.37 -6.76 -10.34
CA GLU A 241 -23.63 -6.38 -10.99
C GLU A 241 -24.03 -4.92 -10.80
N PHE A 242 -23.47 -4.19 -9.83
CA PHE A 242 -23.74 -2.75 -9.72
C PHE A 242 -23.29 -1.97 -10.97
N TRP A 243 -22.32 -2.48 -11.72
CA TRP A 243 -21.87 -1.93 -13.00
C TRP A 243 -22.87 -2.14 -14.15
N PHE A 244 -23.93 -2.93 -13.96
CA PHE A 244 -25.04 -3.02 -14.91
C PHE A 244 -26.11 -1.95 -14.75
N LEU A 245 -26.15 -1.30 -13.59
CA LEU A 245 -27.25 -0.40 -13.32
C LEU A 245 -27.24 0.76 -14.32
N PRO A 246 -28.40 1.31 -14.69
CA PRO A 246 -28.44 2.54 -15.47
C PRO A 246 -27.65 3.65 -14.75
N SER A 247 -26.97 4.52 -15.50
CA SER A 247 -26.21 5.65 -14.93
C SER A 247 -27.06 6.60 -14.07
N THR A 248 -28.38 6.61 -14.30
CA THR A 248 -29.38 7.35 -13.51
C THR A 248 -29.68 6.73 -12.15
N SER A 249 -29.24 5.50 -11.88
CA SER A 249 -29.42 4.85 -10.58
C SER A 249 -28.59 5.55 -9.50
N PRO A 250 -29.16 5.83 -8.31
CA PRO A 250 -28.44 6.52 -7.23
C PRO A 250 -27.27 5.67 -6.67
N ILE A 251 -27.28 4.36 -6.87
CA ILE A 251 -26.24 3.43 -6.43
C ILE A 251 -25.32 2.98 -7.58
N HIS A 252 -25.42 3.59 -8.76
CA HIS A 252 -24.53 3.29 -9.87
C HIS A 252 -23.08 3.68 -9.52
N PRO A 253 -22.08 2.80 -9.70
CA PRO A 253 -20.68 3.08 -9.35
C PRO A 253 -20.12 4.34 -10.00
N GLY A 254 -20.63 4.73 -11.17
CA GLY A 254 -20.25 5.96 -11.87
C GLY A 254 -20.46 7.25 -11.06
N ASN A 255 -21.38 7.25 -10.08
CA ASN A 255 -21.69 8.40 -9.23
C ASN A 255 -20.84 8.47 -7.95
N LEU A 256 -19.98 7.47 -7.71
CA LEU A 256 -19.05 7.45 -6.57
C LEU A 256 -17.81 8.30 -6.85
N LEU A 257 -17.16 8.75 -5.78
CA LEU A 257 -15.84 9.38 -5.84
C LEU A 257 -14.87 8.52 -6.67
N GLY A 258 -14.06 9.15 -7.53
CA GLY A 258 -13.17 8.45 -8.48
C GLY A 258 -12.29 7.36 -7.83
N TYR A 259 -11.59 7.69 -6.73
CA TYR A 259 -10.80 6.73 -5.96
C TYR A 259 -11.63 5.56 -5.43
N CYS A 260 -12.81 5.84 -4.86
CA CYS A 260 -13.70 4.80 -4.36
C CYS A 260 -14.14 3.86 -5.50
N ARG A 261 -14.61 4.43 -6.60
CA ARG A 261 -15.05 3.68 -7.78
C ARG A 261 -13.94 2.79 -8.34
N LEU A 262 -12.75 3.34 -8.53
CA LEU A 262 -11.62 2.64 -9.12
C LEU A 262 -11.00 1.60 -8.19
N THR A 263 -11.07 1.80 -6.87
CA THR A 263 -10.67 0.75 -5.92
C THR A 263 -11.67 -0.41 -5.88
N TYR A 264 -12.97 -0.12 -5.82
CA TYR A 264 -14.00 -1.17 -5.71
C TYR A 264 -14.24 -1.93 -7.02
N LEU A 265 -13.91 -1.36 -8.18
CA LEU A 265 -14.02 -2.02 -9.48
C LEU A 265 -13.28 -3.39 -9.54
N PRO A 266 -11.95 -3.46 -9.32
CA PRO A 266 -11.21 -4.73 -9.31
C PRO A 266 -11.54 -5.60 -8.09
N MET A 267 -11.84 -5.00 -6.93
CA MET A 267 -12.28 -5.78 -5.76
C MET A 267 -13.60 -6.52 -6.02
N ALA A 268 -14.55 -5.88 -6.70
CA ALA A 268 -15.81 -6.51 -7.11
C ALA A 268 -15.59 -7.62 -8.15
N TYR A 269 -14.64 -7.45 -9.09
CA TYR A 269 -14.24 -8.51 -10.02
C TYR A 269 -13.70 -9.74 -9.28
N LEU A 270 -12.69 -9.54 -8.41
CA LEU A 270 -12.05 -10.61 -7.64
C LEU A 270 -13.04 -11.30 -6.69
N TYR A 271 -13.93 -10.53 -6.05
CA TYR A 271 -15.01 -11.05 -5.22
C TYR A 271 -16.03 -11.85 -6.04
N GLY A 272 -16.41 -11.35 -7.21
CA GLY A 272 -17.35 -12.02 -8.11
C GLY A 272 -16.82 -13.36 -8.62
N LYS A 273 -15.50 -13.45 -8.84
CA LYS A 273 -14.76 -14.68 -9.16
C LYS A 273 -14.46 -15.57 -7.96
N LYS A 274 -14.54 -15.03 -6.74
CA LYS A 274 -14.02 -15.67 -5.51
C LYS A 274 -12.55 -16.07 -5.68
N PHE A 275 -11.75 -15.18 -6.27
CA PHE A 275 -10.35 -15.44 -6.55
C PHE A 275 -9.57 -15.73 -5.26
N VAL A 276 -8.72 -16.76 -5.27
CA VAL A 276 -7.80 -17.09 -4.19
C VAL A 276 -6.45 -17.45 -4.82
N GLY A 277 -5.38 -16.87 -4.29
CA GLY A 277 -4.01 -17.17 -4.69
C GLY A 277 -3.56 -18.58 -4.30
N PRO A 278 -2.36 -19.00 -4.72
CA PRO A 278 -1.82 -20.32 -4.38
C PRO A 278 -1.68 -20.52 -2.86
N ILE A 279 -2.18 -21.65 -2.34
CA ILE A 279 -2.03 -22.03 -0.93
C ILE A 279 -0.66 -22.69 -0.74
N THR A 280 0.35 -21.88 -0.41
CA THR A 280 1.72 -22.33 -0.17
C THR A 280 1.93 -22.76 1.29
N PRO A 281 3.06 -23.42 1.63
CA PRO A 281 3.40 -23.70 3.03
C PRO A 281 3.45 -22.45 3.91
N LEU A 282 3.88 -21.31 3.37
CA LEU A 282 3.90 -20.04 4.10
C LEU A 282 2.48 -19.55 4.40
N ILE A 283 1.54 -19.68 3.45
CA ILE A 283 0.13 -19.32 3.66
C ILE A 283 -0.49 -20.18 4.76
N LEU A 284 -0.19 -21.49 4.79
CA LEU A 284 -0.64 -22.38 5.87
C LEU A 284 -0.07 -21.96 7.23
N GLN A 285 1.23 -21.64 7.31
CA GLN A 285 1.83 -21.12 8.55
C GLN A 285 1.15 -19.84 9.00
N ILE A 286 0.89 -18.89 8.10
CA ILE A 286 0.24 -17.62 8.45
C ILE A 286 -1.16 -17.85 9.03
N ARG A 287 -1.92 -18.83 8.51
CA ARG A 287 -3.23 -19.21 9.07
C ARG A 287 -3.14 -19.74 10.51
N GLU A 288 -2.01 -20.31 10.93
CA GLU A 288 -1.79 -20.73 12.31
C GLU A 288 -1.30 -19.57 13.20
N GLU A 289 -0.77 -18.50 12.60
CA GLU A 289 -0.09 -17.41 13.29
C GLU A 289 -1.02 -16.24 13.67
N ILE A 290 -2.03 -15.93 12.85
CA ILE A 290 -2.81 -14.67 12.97
C ILE A 290 -4.21 -14.84 13.58
N TYR A 291 -4.55 -16.05 14.02
CA TYR A 291 -5.86 -16.41 14.57
C TYR A 291 -5.76 -17.02 15.98
N ASN A 292 -6.72 -16.68 16.86
CA ASN A 292 -6.79 -17.24 18.22
C ASN A 292 -7.41 -18.65 18.25
N GLU A 293 -8.12 -19.03 17.19
CA GLU A 293 -8.76 -20.34 17.04
C GLU A 293 -8.24 -21.01 15.75
N PRO A 294 -8.24 -22.36 15.68
CA PRO A 294 -7.85 -23.07 14.46
C PRO A 294 -8.66 -22.58 13.24
N TYR A 295 -7.97 -22.30 12.15
CA TYR A 295 -8.52 -21.70 10.93
C TYR A 295 -9.78 -22.43 10.42
N GLU A 296 -9.78 -23.76 10.48
CA GLU A 296 -10.86 -24.63 10.01
C GLU A 296 -12.13 -24.57 10.87
N LYS A 297 -12.00 -24.12 12.12
CA LYS A 297 -13.13 -24.00 13.06
C LYS A 297 -13.83 -22.65 13.02
N LEU A 298 -13.23 -21.66 12.35
CA LEU A 298 -13.76 -20.31 12.27
C LEU A 298 -15.09 -20.26 11.48
N ASN A 299 -16.11 -19.66 12.08
CA ASN A 299 -17.39 -19.43 11.40
C ASN A 299 -17.35 -18.11 10.62
N TRP A 300 -16.81 -18.18 9.40
CA TRP A 300 -16.61 -17.01 8.54
C TRP A 300 -17.88 -16.18 8.31
N ARG A 301 -19.04 -16.81 8.17
CA ARG A 301 -20.30 -16.10 7.90
C ARG A 301 -20.67 -15.13 9.02
N ARG A 302 -20.31 -15.46 10.28
CA ARG A 302 -20.63 -14.66 11.47
C ARG A 302 -19.72 -13.45 11.65
N VAL A 303 -18.52 -13.47 11.09
CA VAL A 303 -17.54 -12.39 11.27
C VAL A 303 -17.62 -11.31 10.18
N ARG A 304 -18.59 -11.37 9.27
CA ARG A 304 -18.75 -10.40 8.15
C ARG A 304 -18.79 -8.94 8.59
N HIS A 305 -19.56 -8.65 9.63
CA HIS A 305 -19.72 -7.31 10.18
C HIS A 305 -18.76 -7.00 11.33
N LEU A 306 -17.93 -7.97 11.73
CA LEU A 306 -16.92 -7.77 12.77
C LEU A 306 -15.83 -6.83 12.24
N CYS A 307 -15.48 -5.82 13.03
CA CYS A 307 -14.40 -4.88 12.76
C CYS A 307 -13.77 -4.51 14.10
N ALA A 308 -12.43 -4.50 14.18
CA ALA A 308 -11.70 -4.09 15.36
C ALA A 308 -12.07 -2.65 15.74
N LYS A 309 -12.06 -2.34 17.03
CA LYS A 309 -12.49 -1.04 17.53
C LYS A 309 -11.59 0.08 16.99
N GLU A 310 -10.29 -0.20 16.92
CA GLU A 310 -9.22 0.66 16.41
C GLU A 310 -9.40 0.98 14.92
N ASP A 311 -10.04 0.08 14.16
CA ASP A 311 -10.28 0.23 12.73
C ASP A 311 -11.62 0.93 12.42
N ASN A 312 -12.54 0.98 13.38
CA ASN A 312 -13.95 1.32 13.14
C ASN A 312 -14.24 2.83 13.24
N TYR A 313 -13.69 3.60 12.31
CA TYR A 313 -13.93 5.04 12.22
C TYR A 313 -15.37 5.40 11.84
N TYR A 314 -15.98 4.61 10.95
CA TYR A 314 -17.35 4.82 10.45
C TYR A 314 -18.17 3.54 10.60
N PRO A 315 -18.83 3.33 11.75
CA PRO A 315 -19.64 2.15 11.98
C PRO A 315 -20.81 2.11 11.00
N HIS A 316 -21.08 0.93 10.44
CA HIS A 316 -22.25 0.73 9.59
C HIS A 316 -23.55 0.94 10.38
N THR A 317 -24.48 1.66 9.76
CA THR A 317 -25.83 1.82 10.31
C THR A 317 -26.62 0.50 10.21
N SER A 318 -27.66 0.33 11.02
CA SER A 318 -28.51 -0.88 10.96
C SER A 318 -29.14 -1.10 9.57
N ILE A 319 -29.44 -0.02 8.84
CA ILE A 319 -29.95 -0.08 7.46
C ILE A 319 -28.90 -0.66 6.51
N GLN A 320 -27.64 -0.23 6.63
CA GLN A 320 -26.54 -0.77 5.83
C GLN A 320 -26.27 -2.24 6.16
N ILE A 321 -26.31 -2.61 7.44
CA ILE A 321 -26.16 -4.01 7.88
C ILE A 321 -27.25 -4.89 7.25
N LEU A 322 -28.52 -4.47 7.36
CA LEU A 322 -29.65 -5.19 6.77
C LEU A 322 -29.53 -5.31 5.25
N PHE A 323 -29.11 -4.23 4.57
CA PHE A 323 -28.89 -4.23 3.12
C PHE A 323 -27.83 -5.25 2.72
N TRP A 324 -26.68 -5.27 3.40
CA TRP A 324 -25.63 -6.25 3.11
C TRP A 324 -26.03 -7.68 3.46
N ASP A 325 -26.80 -7.89 4.53
CA ASP A 325 -27.35 -9.19 4.89
C ASP A 325 -28.35 -9.70 3.83
N ALA A 326 -29.19 -8.83 3.29
CA ALA A 326 -30.12 -9.17 2.23
C ALA A 326 -29.37 -9.56 0.93
N ILE A 327 -28.38 -8.77 0.53
CA ILE A 327 -27.54 -9.11 -0.64
C ILE A 327 -26.82 -10.43 -0.41
N TYR A 328 -26.25 -10.66 0.77
CA TYR A 328 -25.51 -11.89 1.05
C TYR A 328 -26.42 -13.12 1.09
N THR A 329 -27.56 -13.01 1.75
CA THR A 329 -28.45 -14.16 2.03
C THR A 329 -29.29 -14.54 0.82
N PHE A 330 -29.75 -13.54 0.05
CA PHE A 330 -30.65 -13.75 -1.08
C PHE A 330 -29.98 -13.46 -2.42
N GLY A 331 -29.29 -12.32 -2.52
CA GLY A 331 -28.66 -11.86 -3.77
C GLY A 331 -27.54 -12.78 -4.26
N GLU A 332 -26.57 -13.11 -3.40
CA GLU A 332 -25.41 -13.93 -3.78
C GLU A 332 -25.82 -15.35 -4.22
N PRO A 333 -26.69 -16.10 -3.50
CA PRO A 333 -27.17 -17.39 -4.01
C PRO A 333 -27.92 -17.27 -5.34
N LEU A 334 -28.76 -16.24 -5.51
CA LEU A 334 -29.49 -15.98 -6.75
C LEU A 334 -28.52 -15.78 -7.93
N LEU A 335 -27.55 -14.88 -7.76
CA LEU A 335 -26.60 -14.47 -8.79
C LEU A 335 -25.48 -15.49 -9.07
N THR A 336 -25.30 -16.50 -8.22
CA THR A 336 -24.24 -17.51 -8.42
C THR A 336 -24.77 -18.89 -8.78
N ARG A 337 -25.92 -19.32 -8.25
CA ARG A 337 -26.40 -20.71 -8.37
C ARG A 337 -27.56 -20.89 -9.33
N TYR A 338 -28.42 -19.89 -9.49
CA TYR A 338 -29.67 -20.05 -10.21
C TYR A 338 -29.61 -19.46 -11.62
N TRP A 339 -29.94 -20.28 -12.60
CA TRP A 339 -30.15 -19.84 -13.97
C TRP A 339 -31.49 -19.09 -14.07
N PRO A 340 -31.58 -17.96 -14.82
CA PRO A 340 -30.56 -17.37 -15.69
C PRO A 340 -29.70 -16.29 -15.01
N PHE A 341 -29.90 -16.01 -13.72
CA PHE A 341 -29.24 -14.91 -13.00
C PHE A 341 -27.72 -15.07 -12.89
N ASN A 342 -27.21 -16.30 -12.88
CA ASN A 342 -25.77 -16.56 -12.97
C ASN A 342 -25.11 -16.03 -14.25
N LYS A 343 -25.83 -15.95 -15.37
CA LYS A 343 -25.33 -15.29 -16.60
C LYS A 343 -25.15 -13.79 -16.41
N LEU A 344 -25.89 -13.18 -15.49
CA LEU A 344 -25.73 -11.77 -15.14
C LEU A 344 -24.37 -11.56 -14.46
N ARG A 345 -23.97 -12.43 -13.52
CA ARG A 345 -22.63 -12.42 -12.90
C ARG A 345 -21.52 -12.53 -13.95
N GLU A 346 -21.63 -13.46 -14.90
CA GLU A 346 -20.64 -13.61 -15.97
C GLU A 346 -20.50 -12.35 -16.82
N LYS A 347 -21.64 -11.78 -17.23
CA LYS A 347 -21.64 -10.55 -18.03
C LYS A 347 -21.13 -9.35 -17.21
N ALA A 348 -21.39 -9.30 -15.90
CA ALA A 348 -20.91 -8.24 -15.01
C ALA A 348 -19.39 -8.29 -14.91
N LEU A 349 -18.86 -9.50 -14.75
CA LEU A 349 -17.41 -9.73 -14.69
C LEU A 349 -16.72 -9.27 -15.97
N ASN A 350 -17.30 -9.52 -17.15
CA ASN A 350 -16.76 -9.02 -18.41
C ASN A 350 -16.74 -7.49 -18.46
N ILE A 351 -17.85 -6.82 -18.13
CA ILE A 351 -17.92 -5.34 -18.09
C ILE A 351 -16.90 -4.77 -17.11
N THR A 352 -16.77 -5.34 -15.91
CA THR A 352 -15.79 -4.88 -14.94
C THR A 352 -14.36 -5.05 -15.44
N MET A 353 -14.05 -6.14 -16.15
CA MET A 353 -12.73 -6.35 -16.76
C MET A 353 -12.47 -5.37 -17.90
N ASP A 354 -13.48 -5.06 -18.72
CA ASP A 354 -13.36 -4.06 -19.79
C ASP A 354 -13.07 -2.67 -19.21
N HIS A 355 -13.71 -2.29 -18.10
CA HIS A 355 -13.39 -1.05 -17.40
C HIS A 355 -11.98 -1.04 -16.79
N ILE A 356 -11.50 -2.18 -16.25
CA ILE A 356 -10.13 -2.32 -15.74
C ILE A 356 -9.12 -2.11 -16.89
N HIS A 357 -9.36 -2.73 -18.05
CA HIS A 357 -8.52 -2.53 -19.24
C HIS A 357 -8.55 -1.09 -19.74
N TYR A 358 -9.73 -0.47 -19.80
CA TYR A 358 -9.87 0.92 -20.21
C TYR A 358 -9.09 1.89 -19.29
N GLU A 359 -9.20 1.71 -17.97
CA GLU A 359 -8.45 2.53 -17.00
C GLU A 359 -6.95 2.30 -17.14
N ASP A 360 -6.50 1.06 -17.31
CA ASP A 360 -5.09 0.76 -17.53
C ASP A 360 -4.56 1.43 -18.81
N GLU A 361 -5.27 1.35 -19.93
CA GLU A 361 -4.84 1.95 -21.19
C GLU A 361 -4.86 3.48 -21.14
N SER A 362 -5.94 4.07 -20.61
CA SER A 362 -6.09 5.53 -20.51
C SER A 362 -5.09 6.18 -19.53
N SER A 363 -4.69 5.45 -18.48
CA SER A 363 -3.69 5.90 -17.50
C SER A 363 -2.26 5.47 -17.85
N ARG A 364 -2.03 4.79 -18.98
CA ARG A 364 -0.72 4.19 -19.35
C ARG A 364 -0.18 3.27 -18.25
N TYR A 365 -1.05 2.46 -17.70
CA TYR A 365 -0.79 1.49 -16.65
C TYR A 365 -0.25 2.12 -15.35
N ILE A 366 -0.50 3.40 -15.10
CA ILE A 366 -0.19 4.05 -13.82
C ILE A 366 -1.38 3.93 -12.87
N THR A 367 -2.60 4.01 -13.41
CA THR A 367 -3.87 4.22 -12.68
C THR A 367 -3.88 5.50 -11.85
N ILE A 368 -4.98 5.78 -11.14
CA ILE A 368 -5.09 6.96 -10.27
C ILE A 368 -4.24 6.87 -9.00
N GLY A 369 -3.89 5.66 -8.54
CA GLY A 369 -3.28 5.45 -7.23
C GLY A 369 -2.66 4.06 -7.07
N CYS A 370 -1.87 3.89 -6.02
CA CYS A 370 -1.13 2.65 -5.80
C CYS A 370 -2.03 1.46 -5.43
N VAL A 371 -3.14 1.69 -4.71
CA VAL A 371 -4.09 0.62 -4.34
C VAL A 371 -4.80 0.09 -5.58
N GLU A 372 -5.27 0.99 -6.44
CA GLU A 372 -5.91 0.69 -7.72
C GLU A 372 -4.93 -0.06 -8.63
N LYS A 373 -3.69 0.43 -8.75
CA LYS A 373 -2.66 -0.22 -9.57
C LYS A 373 -2.46 -1.69 -9.21
N VAL A 374 -2.35 -1.97 -7.91
CA VAL A 374 -2.06 -3.32 -7.41
C VAL A 374 -3.26 -4.23 -7.53
N THR A 375 -4.48 -3.73 -7.31
CA THR A 375 -5.71 -4.51 -7.51
C THR A 375 -5.97 -4.80 -8.99
N HIS A 376 -5.68 -3.85 -9.90
CA HIS A 376 -5.71 -4.07 -11.35
C HIS A 376 -4.71 -5.14 -11.79
N LEU A 377 -3.48 -5.08 -11.27
CA LEU A 377 -2.46 -6.11 -11.51
C LEU A 377 -2.98 -7.50 -11.12
N GLN A 378 -3.60 -7.61 -9.95
CA GLN A 378 -4.11 -8.88 -9.43
C GLN A 378 -5.26 -9.44 -10.28
N SER A 379 -6.21 -8.61 -10.69
CA SER A 379 -7.34 -9.02 -11.55
C SER A 379 -6.88 -9.60 -12.89
N LYS A 380 -5.76 -9.11 -13.45
CA LYS A 380 -5.20 -9.61 -14.71
C LYS A 380 -4.31 -10.85 -14.52
N GLY A 381 -3.66 -10.98 -13.37
CA GLY A 381 -2.81 -12.11 -13.00
C GLY A 381 -3.54 -13.45 -13.02
N GLU A 382 -4.87 -13.46 -12.80
CA GLU A 382 -5.72 -14.66 -12.86
C GLU A 382 -5.57 -15.45 -14.16
N LYS A 383 -5.36 -14.79 -15.31
CA LYS A 383 -5.30 -15.46 -16.62
C LYS A 383 -3.95 -16.14 -16.91
N ARG A 384 -2.90 -15.81 -16.17
CA ARG A 384 -1.56 -16.41 -16.39
C ARG A 384 -1.38 -17.57 -15.42
N LYS A 385 -1.75 -18.79 -15.85
CA LYS A 385 -1.17 -19.99 -15.24
C LYS A 385 0.36 -19.84 -15.33
N PRO A 386 1.12 -20.15 -14.26
CA PRO A 386 2.56 -20.25 -14.38
C PRO A 386 2.86 -21.28 -15.48
N VAL A 387 3.58 -20.84 -16.50
CA VAL A 387 4.21 -21.78 -17.42
C VAL A 387 5.21 -22.56 -16.57
N GLN A 388 5.04 -23.88 -16.54
CA GLN A 388 5.89 -24.81 -15.81
C GLN A 388 7.35 -24.71 -16.23
#